data_AF-A0A8E4RCL2-F1
#
_entry.id   AF-A0A8E4RCL2-F1
#
_cell.length_a   1.000
_cell.length_b   1.000
_cell.length_c   1.000
_cell.angle_alpha   90.00
_cell.angle_beta   90.00
_cell.angle_gamma   90.00
#
_symmetry.space_group_name_H-M   'P 1'
#
loop_
_entity.id
_entity.type
_entity.pdbx_description
1 polymer ?
#
loop_
_entity_poly.entity_id
_entity_poly.type
_entity_poly.pdbx_seq_one_letter_code
_entity_poly.pdbx_strand_id
1 'polypeptide(L)'
;MKTMFIKVAARLRGARKCVAERTRALKDATYLGQPASVPRSSSVPDFSPVITDYWTAAFSGKTLHRNKNLTINVNPDLQHDERAAILRTADDDRVSIAVSSAVADVLTNDIAALDNPTEADIRAALATQGVVLNGADNVFYLSESAAADILGDTGAINVRPLTDRDADIFASFKAAVPEEDWDGAYVELDHWAVFGAFDERGRLVSIGSVYPWDDVFPLADIGVLTLGSVRGRGHAKSLVREMFRYALTQGFEPQYRCQLDNAASIKLAASVNLEPFVQWETVMPDDA
;
A
#
# COMPACT_ATOMS: atom_id res chain seq x y z
N MET A 1 -17.72 14.91 -2.12
CA MET A 1 -17.63 13.49 -2.50
C MET A 1 -16.85 12.83 -1.39
N LYS A 2 -17.42 11.85 -0.69
CA LYS A 2 -16.75 11.17 0.42
C LYS A 2 -15.76 10.17 -0.18
N THR A 3 -14.47 10.35 0.07
CA THR A 3 -13.44 9.41 -0.37
C THR A 3 -13.22 8.42 0.76
N MET A 4 -13.80 7.21 0.64
CA MET A 4 -13.51 6.13 1.59
C MET A 4 -12.16 5.50 1.26
N PHE A 5 -11.36 5.23 2.29
CA PHE A 5 -10.18 4.39 2.17
C PHE A 5 -10.66 2.94 2.06
N ILE A 6 -10.36 2.29 0.94
CA ILE A 6 -10.81 0.91 0.73
C ILE A 6 -9.91 -0.01 1.54
N LYS A 7 -10.52 -0.71 2.50
CA LYS A 7 -9.94 -1.92 3.07
C LYS A 7 -9.89 -2.95 1.95
N VAL A 8 -8.79 -3.01 1.19
CA VAL A 8 -8.50 -4.21 0.39
C VAL A 8 -8.46 -5.34 1.40
N ALA A 9 -9.27 -6.37 1.16
CA ALA A 9 -9.49 -7.44 2.13
C ALA A 9 -8.20 -8.24 2.29
N ALA A 10 -7.27 -7.75 3.11
CA ALA A 10 -6.20 -8.57 3.65
C ALA A 10 -6.87 -9.79 4.28
N ARG A 11 -6.55 -10.99 3.79
CA ARG A 11 -7.07 -12.26 4.31
C ARG A 11 -6.50 -12.50 5.72
N LEU A 12 -6.96 -11.73 6.69
CA LEU A 12 -6.44 -11.68 8.07
C LEU A 12 -6.62 -12.99 8.84
N ARG A 13 -7.51 -13.90 8.38
CA ARG A 13 -7.71 -15.21 9.02
C ARG A 13 -6.62 -16.24 8.71
N GLY A 14 -5.79 -16.02 7.68
CA GLY A 14 -4.66 -16.89 7.32
C GLY A 14 -3.28 -16.35 7.73
N ALA A 15 -3.16 -15.03 7.95
CA ALA A 15 -1.89 -14.33 8.14
C ALA A 15 -1.03 -14.87 9.29
N ARG A 16 -1.62 -15.16 10.46
CA ARG A 16 -0.85 -15.70 11.62
C ARG A 16 -0.25 -17.08 11.36
N LYS A 17 -0.91 -17.91 10.52
CA LYS A 17 -0.45 -19.26 10.18
C LYS A 17 0.58 -19.23 9.05
N CYS A 18 0.36 -18.40 8.03
CA CYS A 18 1.32 -18.16 6.93
C CYS A 18 2.64 -17.56 7.44
N VAL A 19 2.58 -16.59 8.37
CA VAL A 19 3.77 -16.01 9.00
C VAL A 19 4.51 -17.05 9.85
N ALA A 20 3.82 -17.84 10.68
CA ALA A 20 4.47 -18.88 11.49
C ALA A 20 5.14 -19.99 10.66
N GLU A 21 4.50 -20.39 9.55
CA GLU A 21 5.05 -21.36 8.59
C GLU A 21 6.24 -20.76 7.80
N ARG A 22 6.21 -19.46 7.48
CA ARG A 22 7.31 -18.76 6.79
C ARG A 22 8.48 -18.35 7.70
N THR A 23 8.28 -17.94 8.96
CA THR A 23 9.38 -17.73 9.92
C THR A 23 10.16 -19.03 10.15
N ARG A 24 9.50 -20.18 9.97
CA ARG A 24 10.14 -21.49 9.98
C ARG A 24 10.87 -21.79 8.66
N ALA A 25 10.29 -21.44 7.51
CA ALA A 25 10.93 -21.61 6.20
C ALA A 25 12.12 -20.66 5.94
N LEU A 26 12.08 -19.41 6.43
CA LEU A 26 13.16 -18.42 6.30
C LEU A 26 14.39 -18.73 7.17
N LYS A 27 14.25 -19.57 8.21
CA LYS A 27 15.41 -20.11 8.94
C LYS A 27 16.16 -21.18 8.12
N ASP A 28 15.49 -21.77 7.13
CA ASP A 28 16.03 -22.88 6.32
C ASP A 28 16.32 -22.48 4.86
N ALA A 29 15.82 -21.34 4.39
CA ALA A 29 15.99 -20.87 3.01
C ALA A 29 16.76 -19.54 2.94
N THR A 30 18.05 -19.63 2.64
CA THR A 30 18.78 -18.55 1.98
C THR A 30 18.09 -18.27 0.65
N TYR A 31 17.66 -17.04 0.42
CA TYR A 31 17.17 -16.60 -0.90
C TYR A 31 18.30 -16.85 -1.92
N LEU A 32 18.16 -17.92 -2.70
CA LEU A 32 19.22 -18.41 -3.58
C LEU A 32 19.32 -17.49 -4.82
N GLY A 33 20.35 -16.64 -4.82
CA GLY A 33 20.96 -16.11 -6.03
C GLY A 33 20.77 -14.61 -6.28
N GLN A 34 21.50 -13.76 -5.56
CA GLN A 34 21.88 -12.44 -6.06
C GLN A 34 23.18 -12.58 -6.89
N PRO A 35 23.20 -12.31 -8.20
CA PRO A 35 24.44 -11.94 -8.87
C PRO A 35 24.85 -10.53 -8.42
N ALA A 36 26.15 -10.31 -8.25
CA ALA A 36 26.73 -9.03 -7.84
C ALA A 36 26.23 -7.88 -8.74
N SER A 37 25.66 -6.85 -8.13
CA SER A 37 25.14 -5.66 -8.80
C SER A 37 26.29 -4.83 -9.40
N VAL A 38 26.22 -4.61 -10.71
CA VAL A 38 27.03 -3.60 -11.42
C VAL A 38 26.44 -2.22 -11.10
N PRO A 39 27.24 -1.19 -10.82
CA PRO A 39 26.69 0.11 -10.43
C PRO A 39 25.95 0.74 -11.62
N ARG A 40 24.62 0.87 -11.49
CA ARG A 40 23.79 1.68 -12.40
C ARG A 40 23.77 3.13 -11.94
N SER A 41 23.72 4.04 -12.91
CA SER A 41 23.78 5.48 -12.68
C SER A 41 22.65 6.02 -11.79
N SER A 42 23.01 7.04 -11.01
CA SER A 42 22.28 7.67 -9.91
C SER A 42 21.10 8.57 -10.31
N SER A 43 20.05 8.05 -10.95
CA SER A 43 18.84 8.85 -11.14
C SER A 43 17.51 8.09 -11.10
N VAL A 44 17.52 6.78 -10.83
CA VAL A 44 16.30 5.99 -10.61
C VAL A 44 16.38 5.39 -9.20
N PRO A 45 15.32 5.51 -8.38
CA PRO A 45 15.30 4.86 -7.08
C PRO A 45 15.51 3.35 -7.22
N ASP A 46 16.41 2.79 -6.41
CA ASP A 46 16.66 1.35 -6.38
C ASP A 46 15.66 0.71 -5.42
N PHE A 47 14.50 0.31 -5.95
CA PHE A 47 13.47 -0.40 -5.20
C PHE A 47 13.76 -1.90 -5.17
N SER A 48 13.41 -2.56 -4.05
CA SER A 48 13.50 -4.02 -3.92
C SER A 48 12.76 -4.73 -5.07
N PRO A 49 13.32 -5.80 -5.66
CA PRO A 49 12.65 -6.57 -6.71
C PRO A 49 11.28 -7.09 -6.32
N VAL A 50 11.05 -7.37 -5.02
CA VAL A 50 9.73 -7.78 -4.50
C VAL A 50 8.65 -6.77 -4.87
N ILE A 51 8.96 -5.47 -4.77
CA ILE A 51 8.04 -4.38 -5.09
C ILE A 51 7.74 -4.36 -6.59
N THR A 52 8.80 -4.36 -7.41
CA THR A 52 8.65 -4.26 -8.87
C THR A 52 7.96 -5.49 -9.46
N ASP A 53 8.24 -6.66 -8.92
CA ASP A 53 7.65 -7.92 -9.36
C ASP A 53 6.17 -8.00 -9.00
N TYR A 54 5.78 -7.53 -7.81
CA TYR A 54 4.38 -7.45 -7.40
C TYR A 54 3.57 -6.58 -8.39
N TRP A 55 4.00 -5.34 -8.63
CA TRP A 55 3.26 -4.42 -9.51
C TRP A 55 3.26 -4.89 -10.96
N THR A 56 4.36 -5.51 -11.42
CA THR A 56 4.41 -6.14 -12.74
C THR A 56 3.39 -7.28 -12.83
N ALA A 57 3.32 -8.15 -11.83
CA ALA A 57 2.39 -9.27 -11.80
C ALA A 57 0.93 -8.80 -11.72
N ALA A 58 0.62 -7.83 -10.85
CA ALA A 58 -0.73 -7.29 -10.65
C ALA A 58 -1.33 -6.72 -11.95
N PHE A 59 -0.49 -6.11 -12.80
CA PHE A 59 -0.89 -5.55 -14.09
C PHE A 59 -0.47 -6.41 -15.30
N SER A 60 -0.08 -7.66 -15.06
CA SER A 60 0.20 -8.63 -16.13
C SER A 60 -1.06 -9.31 -16.65
N GLY A 61 -0.93 -10.13 -17.69
CA GLY A 61 -2.03 -10.90 -18.25
C GLY A 61 -2.09 -10.80 -19.77
N LYS A 62 -3.22 -11.21 -20.35
CA LYS A 62 -3.43 -11.15 -21.80
C LYS A 62 -3.68 -9.70 -22.21
N THR A 63 -2.86 -9.14 -23.10
CA THR A 63 -3.09 -7.79 -23.61
C THR A 63 -4.39 -7.70 -24.40
N LEU A 64 -5.30 -6.84 -23.95
CA LEU A 64 -6.55 -6.49 -24.63
C LEU A 64 -6.31 -5.34 -25.62
N HIS A 65 -5.56 -4.32 -25.19
CA HIS A 65 -5.21 -3.16 -26.01
C HIS A 65 -3.86 -2.59 -25.59
N ARG A 66 -3.12 -2.04 -26.55
CA ARG A 66 -1.87 -1.31 -26.29
C ARG A 66 -1.68 -0.22 -27.34
N ASN A 67 -1.43 0.99 -26.87
CA ASN A 67 -0.96 2.10 -27.70
C ASN A 67 0.26 2.76 -27.02
N LYS A 68 0.64 3.95 -27.49
CA LYS A 68 1.82 4.67 -26.98
C LYS A 68 1.70 5.06 -25.50
N ASN A 69 0.48 5.36 -25.04
CA ASN A 69 0.25 5.98 -23.74
C ASN A 69 -0.42 5.03 -22.73
N LEU A 70 -1.08 3.97 -23.20
CA LEU A 70 -1.82 3.05 -22.34
C LEU A 70 -1.64 1.58 -22.75
N THR A 71 -1.67 0.70 -21.74
CA THR A 71 -1.79 -0.76 -21.92
C THR A 71 -2.95 -1.27 -21.07
N ILE A 72 -3.81 -2.10 -21.66
CA ILE A 72 -4.90 -2.81 -20.96
C ILE A 72 -4.60 -4.30 -21.00
N ASN A 73 -4.49 -4.93 -19.84
CA ASN A 73 -4.29 -6.35 -19.70
C ASN A 73 -5.50 -6.98 -18.98
N VAL A 74 -5.86 -8.17 -19.45
CA VAL A 74 -6.86 -9.03 -18.81
C VAL A 74 -6.14 -9.92 -17.82
N ASN A 75 -6.41 -9.72 -16.54
CA ASN A 75 -5.93 -10.54 -15.44
C ASN A 75 -7.09 -11.41 -14.93
N PRO A 76 -7.09 -12.73 -15.20
CA PRO A 76 -8.18 -13.62 -14.83
C PRO A 76 -8.30 -13.86 -13.33
N ASP A 77 -7.28 -13.53 -12.54
CA ASP A 77 -7.25 -13.77 -11.10
C ASP A 77 -7.96 -12.67 -10.29
N LEU A 78 -8.28 -11.53 -10.94
CA LEU A 78 -8.98 -10.41 -10.31
C LEU A 78 -10.40 -10.81 -9.90
N GLN A 79 -10.70 -10.61 -8.61
CA GLN A 79 -12.03 -10.84 -8.05
C GLN A 79 -12.99 -9.68 -8.37
N HIS A 80 -14.26 -9.83 -8.01
CA HIS A 80 -15.31 -8.85 -8.34
C HIS A 80 -15.06 -7.46 -7.73
N ASP A 81 -14.55 -7.40 -6.51
CA ASP A 81 -14.18 -6.17 -5.79
C ASP A 81 -12.86 -5.55 -6.28
N GLU A 82 -12.09 -6.29 -7.09
CA GLU A 82 -10.82 -5.87 -7.68
C GLU A 82 -10.87 -5.88 -9.22
N ARG A 83 -12.09 -5.90 -9.78
CA ARG A 83 -12.36 -6.22 -11.19
C ARG A 83 -11.73 -5.26 -12.20
N ALA A 84 -11.24 -4.11 -11.75
CA ALA A 84 -10.47 -3.17 -12.53
C ALA A 84 -9.49 -2.38 -11.64
N ALA A 85 -8.30 -2.10 -12.15
CA ALA A 85 -7.34 -1.21 -11.51
C ALA A 85 -6.62 -0.36 -12.56
N ILE A 86 -6.24 0.86 -12.18
CA ILE A 86 -5.45 1.77 -13.00
C ILE A 86 -4.18 2.11 -12.25
N LEU A 87 -3.04 1.99 -12.95
CA LEU A 87 -1.72 2.36 -12.48
C LEU A 87 -1.16 3.46 -13.37
N ARG A 88 -0.66 4.52 -12.77
CA ARG A 88 0.12 5.55 -13.46
C ARG A 88 1.53 5.60 -12.88
N THR A 89 2.51 5.44 -13.75
CA THR A 89 3.94 5.57 -13.40
C THR A 89 4.33 7.04 -13.32
N ALA A 90 5.10 7.41 -12.30
CA ALA A 90 5.49 8.80 -12.05
C ALA A 90 6.43 9.39 -13.12
N ASP A 91 7.15 8.55 -13.85
CA ASP A 91 8.26 8.98 -14.72
C ASP A 91 7.85 9.25 -16.18
N ASP A 92 6.85 8.55 -16.73
CA ASP A 92 6.51 8.59 -18.15
C ASP A 92 5.02 8.81 -18.45
N ASP A 93 4.21 9.12 -17.43
CA ASP A 93 2.75 9.27 -17.51
C ASP A 93 2.04 8.08 -18.18
N ARG A 94 2.70 6.91 -18.26
CA ARG A 94 2.13 5.73 -18.90
C ARG A 94 1.08 5.10 -18.00
N VAL A 95 -0.05 4.76 -18.61
CA VAL A 95 -1.17 4.15 -17.91
C VAL A 95 -1.16 2.65 -18.13
N SER A 96 -1.18 1.87 -17.06
CA SER A 96 -1.42 0.43 -17.10
C SER A 96 -2.77 0.13 -16.46
N ILE A 97 -3.62 -0.60 -17.16
CA ILE A 97 -4.97 -0.94 -16.71
C ILE A 97 -5.06 -2.46 -16.63
N ALA A 98 -5.43 -2.98 -15.47
CA ALA A 98 -5.74 -4.38 -15.28
C ALA A 98 -7.26 -4.53 -15.18
N VAL A 99 -7.85 -5.49 -15.89
CA VAL A 99 -9.29 -5.79 -15.81
C VAL A 99 -9.51 -7.29 -15.70
N SER A 100 -10.57 -7.68 -14.98
CA SER A 100 -11.02 -9.07 -14.95
C SER A 100 -11.51 -9.51 -16.33
N SER A 101 -11.61 -10.83 -16.55
CA SER A 101 -12.17 -11.40 -17.79
C SER A 101 -13.58 -10.88 -18.10
N ALA A 102 -14.44 -10.77 -17.08
CA ALA A 102 -15.81 -10.29 -17.25
C ALA A 102 -15.88 -8.84 -17.72
N VAL A 103 -15.00 -7.97 -17.19
CA VAL A 103 -14.89 -6.57 -17.62
C VAL A 103 -14.26 -6.48 -19.02
N ALA A 104 -13.30 -7.33 -19.35
CA ALA A 104 -12.69 -7.35 -20.67
C ALA A 104 -13.68 -7.73 -21.79
N ASP A 105 -14.56 -8.70 -21.53
CA ASP A 105 -15.56 -9.17 -22.50
C ASP A 105 -16.51 -8.03 -22.93
N VAL A 106 -16.90 -7.17 -21.98
CA VAL A 106 -17.76 -6.01 -22.26
C VAL A 106 -16.98 -4.86 -22.91
N LEU A 107 -15.75 -4.58 -22.45
CA LEU A 107 -14.93 -3.49 -22.97
C LEU A 107 -14.40 -3.72 -24.39
N THR A 108 -14.31 -4.97 -24.83
CA THR A 108 -13.73 -5.31 -26.15
C THR A 108 -14.40 -4.55 -27.29
N ASN A 109 -15.73 -4.45 -27.26
CA ASN A 109 -16.49 -3.76 -28.31
C ASN A 109 -16.30 -2.23 -28.24
N ASP A 110 -16.28 -1.66 -27.03
CA ASP A 110 -16.07 -0.22 -26.82
C ASP A 110 -14.67 0.20 -27.33
N ILE A 111 -13.64 -0.59 -26.99
CA ILE A 111 -12.26 -0.36 -27.45
C ILE A 111 -12.17 -0.46 -28.97
N ALA A 112 -12.78 -1.48 -29.58
CA ALA A 112 -12.76 -1.66 -31.02
C ALA A 112 -13.43 -0.50 -31.77
N ALA A 113 -14.49 0.09 -31.21
CA ALA A 113 -15.18 1.23 -31.79
C ALA A 113 -14.36 2.53 -31.72
N LEU A 114 -13.47 2.66 -30.72
CA LEU A 114 -12.68 3.85 -30.48
C LEU A 114 -11.36 3.91 -31.28
N ASP A 115 -10.92 2.78 -31.86
CA ASP A 115 -9.66 2.59 -32.60
C ASP A 115 -8.39 2.84 -31.75
N ASN A 116 -8.19 4.07 -31.27
CA ASN A 116 -7.09 4.48 -30.42
C ASN A 116 -7.60 5.20 -29.15
N PRO A 117 -8.18 4.46 -28.19
CA PRO A 117 -8.77 5.03 -26.98
C PRO A 117 -7.74 5.76 -26.11
N THR A 118 -8.19 6.83 -25.46
CA THR A 118 -7.48 7.51 -24.38
C THR A 118 -7.85 6.90 -23.04
N GLU A 119 -7.12 7.25 -21.97
CA GLU A 119 -7.49 6.84 -20.62
C GLU A 119 -8.91 7.32 -20.23
N ALA A 120 -9.29 8.53 -20.65
CA ALA A 120 -10.62 9.07 -20.37
C ALA A 120 -11.72 8.23 -21.03
N ASP A 121 -11.47 7.74 -22.25
CA ASP A 121 -12.43 6.87 -22.94
C ASP A 121 -12.59 5.53 -22.21
N ILE A 122 -11.49 4.93 -21.74
CA ILE A 122 -11.55 3.67 -20.98
C ILE A 122 -12.27 3.85 -19.65
N ARG A 123 -12.04 4.97 -18.96
CA ARG A 123 -12.78 5.31 -17.72
C ARG A 123 -14.27 5.46 -17.98
N ALA A 124 -14.66 6.12 -19.08
CA ALA A 124 -16.06 6.26 -19.45
C ALA A 124 -16.71 4.90 -19.79
N ALA A 125 -15.97 4.01 -20.47
CA ALA A 125 -16.42 2.67 -20.78
C ALA A 125 -16.61 1.85 -19.48
N LEU A 126 -15.64 1.87 -18.56
CA LEU A 126 -15.74 1.25 -17.24
C LEU A 126 -16.98 1.74 -16.46
N ALA A 127 -17.20 3.06 -16.41
CA ALA A 127 -18.35 3.66 -15.74
C ALA A 127 -19.69 3.21 -16.34
N THR A 128 -19.76 3.06 -17.67
CA THR A 128 -20.96 2.55 -18.37
C THR A 128 -21.29 1.12 -17.96
N GLN A 129 -20.29 0.35 -17.54
CA GLN A 129 -20.43 -1.01 -17.00
C GLN A 129 -20.65 -1.05 -15.48
N GLY A 130 -20.88 0.11 -14.85
CA GLY A 130 -21.06 0.20 -13.39
C GLY A 130 -19.77 -0.05 -12.61
N VAL A 131 -18.60 0.05 -13.25
CA VAL A 131 -17.30 0.01 -12.55
C VAL A 131 -16.96 1.43 -12.11
N VAL A 132 -17.11 1.70 -10.82
CA VAL A 132 -16.72 2.98 -10.21
C VAL A 132 -15.35 2.81 -9.60
N LEU A 133 -14.39 3.66 -9.97
CA LEU A 133 -13.06 3.67 -9.38
C LEU A 133 -13.01 4.61 -8.18
N ASN A 134 -12.19 4.28 -7.19
CA ASN A 134 -11.88 5.17 -6.07
C ASN A 134 -10.92 6.29 -6.49
N GLY A 135 -10.78 7.28 -5.62
CA GLY A 135 -9.70 8.26 -5.72
C GLY A 135 -8.31 7.59 -5.69
N ALA A 136 -7.40 8.12 -6.49
CA ALA A 136 -6.05 7.59 -6.59
C ALA A 136 -5.28 7.72 -5.27
N ASP A 137 -4.57 6.65 -4.93
CA ASP A 137 -3.53 6.68 -3.91
C ASP A 137 -2.18 6.97 -4.56
N ASN A 138 -1.39 7.83 -3.93
CA ASN A 138 0.06 7.76 -4.07
C ASN A 138 0.54 6.51 -3.35
N VAL A 139 1.35 5.70 -4.02
CA VAL A 139 2.04 4.55 -3.43
C VAL A 139 3.52 4.89 -3.32
N PHE A 140 4.07 4.69 -2.12
CA PHE A 140 5.47 4.95 -1.83
C PHE A 140 6.15 3.72 -1.24
N TYR A 141 7.45 3.60 -1.53
CA TYR A 141 8.31 2.56 -0.99
C TYR A 141 9.66 3.13 -0.55
N LEU A 142 10.39 2.35 0.23
CA LEU A 142 11.78 2.63 0.57
C LEU A 142 12.68 2.25 -0.61
N SER A 143 13.72 3.04 -0.89
CA SER A 143 14.88 2.52 -1.61
C SER A 143 15.69 1.59 -0.70
N GLU A 144 16.55 0.75 -1.29
CA GLU A 144 17.41 -0.16 -0.53
C GLU A 144 18.24 0.57 0.55
N SER A 145 18.73 1.77 0.23
CA SER A 145 19.49 2.60 1.17
C SER A 145 18.65 3.10 2.36
N ALA A 146 17.39 3.49 2.12
CA ALA A 146 16.48 3.94 3.17
C ALA A 146 16.03 2.77 4.06
N ALA A 147 15.84 1.57 3.47
CA ALA A 147 15.58 0.36 4.24
C ALA A 147 16.75 -0.01 5.16
N ALA A 148 17.99 0.06 4.65
CA ALA A 148 19.19 -0.16 5.45
C ALA A 148 19.34 0.85 6.60
N ASP A 149 19.04 2.13 6.36
CA ASP A 149 19.02 3.17 7.41
C ASP A 149 18.04 2.83 8.55
N ILE A 150 16.82 2.40 8.20
CA ILE A 150 15.80 2.04 9.19
C ILE A 150 16.22 0.81 10.02
N LEU A 151 16.82 -0.19 9.37
CA LEU A 151 17.32 -1.40 10.04
C LEU A 151 18.53 -1.12 10.95
N GLY A 152 19.35 -0.11 10.62
CA GLY A 152 20.51 0.31 11.43
C GLY A 152 20.18 1.20 12.63
N ASP A 153 18.96 1.75 12.68
CA ASP A 153 18.49 2.63 13.75
C ASP A 153 18.13 1.84 15.03
N THR A 154 18.46 2.37 16.21
CA THR A 154 18.17 1.75 17.51
C THR A 154 16.68 1.79 17.90
N GLY A 155 15.84 2.45 17.11
CA GLY A 155 14.41 2.60 17.38
C GLY A 155 14.11 3.75 18.33
N ALA A 156 12.84 4.15 18.38
CA ALA A 156 12.40 5.29 19.17
C ALA A 156 11.95 4.84 20.56
N ILE A 157 12.51 5.42 21.62
CA ILE A 157 12.20 5.05 23.02
C ILE A 157 10.73 5.23 23.41
N ASN A 158 10.00 6.09 22.70
CA ASN A 158 8.62 6.44 22.97
C ASN A 158 7.64 5.68 22.05
N VAL A 159 8.11 4.73 21.25
CA VAL A 159 7.29 3.87 20.41
C VAL A 159 7.38 2.44 20.93
N ARG A 160 6.24 1.76 21.04
CA ARG A 160 6.20 0.34 21.41
C ARG A 160 5.03 -0.40 20.76
N PRO A 161 5.11 -1.73 20.67
CA PRO A 161 3.94 -2.54 20.34
C PRO A 161 2.79 -2.29 21.33
N LEU A 162 1.58 -2.32 20.80
CA LEU A 162 0.34 -2.40 21.58
C LEU A 162 -0.16 -3.85 21.59
N THR A 163 -0.76 -4.25 22.70
CA THR A 163 -1.33 -5.59 22.90
C THR A 163 -2.76 -5.48 23.42
N ASP A 164 -3.45 -6.61 23.59
CA ASP A 164 -4.78 -6.64 24.22
C ASP A 164 -4.81 -5.97 25.62
N ARG A 165 -3.67 -5.89 26.31
CA ARG A 165 -3.57 -5.17 27.60
C ARG A 165 -3.71 -3.65 27.47
N ASP A 166 -3.55 -3.11 26.27
CA ASP A 166 -3.64 -1.69 25.97
C ASP A 166 -5.04 -1.28 25.48
N ALA A 167 -6.04 -2.17 25.57
CA ALA A 167 -7.39 -1.94 25.05
C ALA A 167 -8.03 -0.63 25.55
N ASP A 168 -7.85 -0.27 26.83
CA ASP A 168 -8.40 0.97 27.39
C ASP A 168 -7.72 2.22 26.81
N ILE A 169 -6.39 2.17 26.61
CA ILE A 169 -5.62 3.26 26.00
C ILE A 169 -6.00 3.40 24.52
N PHE A 170 -6.15 2.29 23.81
CA PHE A 170 -6.61 2.23 22.43
C PHE A 170 -8.02 2.83 22.28
N ALA A 171 -8.97 2.41 23.12
CA ALA A 171 -10.34 2.91 23.11
C ALA A 171 -10.40 4.43 23.40
N SER A 172 -9.59 4.89 24.36
CA SER A 172 -9.47 6.32 24.68
C SER A 172 -8.92 7.13 23.51
N PHE A 173 -7.94 6.59 22.80
CA PHE A 173 -7.40 7.21 21.60
C PHE A 173 -8.44 7.26 20.48
N LYS A 174 -9.12 6.15 20.19
CA LYS A 174 -10.20 6.07 19.18
C LYS A 174 -11.29 7.10 19.45
N ALA A 175 -11.72 7.25 20.69
CA ALA A 175 -12.74 8.23 21.09
C ALA A 175 -12.30 9.70 20.89
N ALA A 176 -10.99 9.97 20.79
CA ALA A 176 -10.43 11.30 20.60
C ALA A 176 -10.17 11.65 19.11
N VAL A 177 -10.43 10.74 18.18
CA VAL A 177 -10.20 10.89 16.75
C VAL A 177 -11.55 11.04 16.02
N PRO A 178 -11.68 11.93 15.03
CA PRO A 178 -12.84 11.94 14.13
C PRO A 178 -13.05 10.58 13.45
N GLU A 179 -14.30 10.15 13.30
CA GLU A 179 -14.63 8.86 12.65
C GLU A 179 -14.04 8.74 11.23
N GLU A 180 -14.07 9.82 10.46
CA GLU A 180 -13.47 9.88 9.11
C GLU A 180 -11.96 9.60 9.11
N ASP A 181 -11.23 10.20 10.07
CA ASP A 181 -9.79 9.97 10.24
C ASP A 181 -9.51 8.53 10.70
N TRP A 182 -10.44 7.92 11.48
CA TRP A 182 -10.32 6.54 11.95
C TRP A 182 -10.51 5.53 10.82
N ASP A 183 -11.62 5.67 10.08
CA ASP A 183 -11.95 4.79 8.95
C ASP A 183 -10.87 4.87 7.88
N GLY A 184 -10.34 6.07 7.64
CA GLY A 184 -9.28 6.30 6.68
C GLY A 184 -7.93 5.68 7.04
N ALA A 185 -7.64 5.49 8.33
CA ALA A 185 -6.35 4.97 8.78
C ALA A 185 -6.27 3.44 8.86
N TYR A 186 -7.42 2.75 8.84
CA TYR A 186 -7.53 1.29 8.98
C TYR A 186 -6.64 0.71 10.09
N VAL A 187 -6.85 1.16 11.33
CA VAL A 187 -6.12 0.68 12.50
C VAL A 187 -7.05 -0.12 13.40
N GLU A 188 -6.66 -1.35 13.71
CA GLU A 188 -7.36 -2.23 14.67
C GLU A 188 -6.34 -2.91 15.59
N LEU A 189 -6.69 -3.15 16.85
CA LEU A 189 -5.78 -3.70 17.86
C LEU A 189 -5.39 -5.17 17.60
N ASP A 190 -6.20 -5.89 16.82
CA ASP A 190 -6.01 -7.31 16.49
C ASP A 190 -5.32 -7.55 15.13
N HIS A 191 -4.94 -6.48 14.43
CA HIS A 191 -4.08 -6.53 13.25
C HIS A 191 -2.75 -7.24 13.54
N TRP A 192 -2.03 -7.63 12.47
CA TRP A 192 -0.84 -8.46 12.59
C TRP A 192 0.22 -7.88 13.53
N ALA A 193 0.48 -6.57 13.43
CA ALA A 193 1.19 -5.83 14.46
C ALA A 193 0.63 -4.42 14.60
N VAL A 194 0.60 -3.92 15.83
CA VAL A 194 0.06 -2.60 16.17
C VAL A 194 1.05 -1.90 17.06
N PHE A 195 1.32 -0.63 16.78
CA PHE A 195 2.30 0.16 17.51
C PHE A 195 1.68 1.48 17.95
N GLY A 196 2.14 1.98 19.10
CA GLY A 196 1.74 3.25 19.64
C GLY A 196 2.96 4.12 19.91
N ALA A 197 2.88 5.40 19.51
CA ALA A 197 3.81 6.43 19.97
C ALA A 197 3.19 7.21 21.13
N PHE A 198 3.99 7.39 22.18
CA PHE A 198 3.61 8.04 23.41
C PHE A 198 4.28 9.41 23.52
N ASP A 199 3.59 10.36 24.15
CA ASP A 199 4.18 11.64 24.55
C ASP A 199 4.95 11.51 25.87
N GLU A 200 5.62 12.59 26.28
CA GLU A 200 6.41 12.65 27.52
C GLU A 200 5.59 12.36 28.79
N ARG A 201 4.27 12.49 28.73
CA ARG A 201 3.34 12.20 29.84
C ARG A 201 2.82 10.76 29.79
N GLY A 202 3.29 9.95 28.85
CA GLY A 202 2.86 8.56 28.66
C GLY A 202 1.48 8.44 28.01
N ARG A 203 0.99 9.47 27.32
CA ARG A 203 -0.29 9.39 26.60
C ARG A 203 -0.06 8.90 25.17
N LEU A 204 -0.92 7.99 24.69
CA LEU A 204 -0.91 7.56 23.30
C LEU A 204 -1.32 8.74 22.40
N VAL A 205 -0.45 9.10 21.45
CA VAL A 205 -0.61 10.29 20.59
C VAL A 205 -0.57 9.97 19.10
N SER A 206 -0.03 8.80 18.74
CA SER A 206 -0.06 8.25 17.39
C SER A 206 -0.20 6.74 17.48
N ILE A 207 -0.96 6.14 16.58
CA ILE A 207 -1.15 4.70 16.49
C ILE A 207 -0.99 4.26 15.04
N GLY A 208 -0.50 3.04 14.84
CA GLY A 208 -0.43 2.47 13.51
C GLY A 208 -0.50 0.96 13.52
N SER A 209 -0.96 0.42 12.39
CA SER A 209 -1.06 -1.00 12.12
C SER A 209 -0.13 -1.38 10.98
N VAL A 210 0.38 -2.59 11.04
CA VAL A 210 1.08 -3.28 9.95
C VAL A 210 0.32 -4.55 9.66
N TYR A 211 0.06 -4.83 8.38
CA TYR A 211 -0.62 -6.06 7.96
C TYR A 211 -0.07 -6.54 6.60
N PRO A 212 0.03 -7.87 6.38
CA PRO A 212 0.40 -8.40 5.08
C PRO A 212 -0.57 -7.92 4.01
N TRP A 213 -0.02 -7.48 2.88
CA TRP A 213 -0.75 -6.97 1.75
C TRP A 213 -1.18 -8.08 0.79
N ASP A 214 -0.28 -9.02 0.51
CA ASP A 214 -0.48 -10.09 -0.45
C ASP A 214 -0.05 -11.45 0.15
N ASP A 215 -0.68 -12.53 -0.30
CA ASP A 215 -0.42 -13.90 0.19
C ASP A 215 0.85 -14.51 -0.45
N VAL A 216 1.24 -14.03 -1.64
CA VAL A 216 2.37 -14.52 -2.43
C VAL A 216 3.58 -13.61 -2.19
N PHE A 217 3.46 -12.33 -2.53
CA PHE A 217 4.50 -11.33 -2.42
C PHE A 217 4.63 -10.82 -0.98
N PRO A 218 5.83 -10.80 -0.40
CA PRO A 218 6.03 -10.34 0.97
C PRO A 218 5.99 -8.80 1.04
N LEU A 219 4.82 -8.23 0.79
CA LEU A 219 4.51 -6.81 1.01
C LEU A 219 3.69 -6.66 2.29
N ALA A 220 3.96 -5.60 3.05
CA ALA A 220 3.16 -5.23 4.21
C ALA A 220 2.67 -3.79 4.04
N ASP A 221 1.36 -3.59 4.12
CA ASP A 221 0.74 -2.28 4.08
C ASP A 221 0.59 -1.75 5.50
N ILE A 222 0.56 -0.42 5.64
CA ILE A 222 0.48 0.22 6.95
C ILE A 222 -0.64 1.25 7.05
N GLY A 223 -1.27 1.28 8.21
CA GLY A 223 -2.18 2.34 8.65
C GLY A 223 -1.50 3.20 9.70
N VAL A 224 -1.65 4.54 9.63
CA VAL A 224 -1.09 5.45 10.64
C VAL A 224 -2.04 6.59 10.92
N LEU A 225 -2.18 6.93 12.20
CA LEU A 225 -3.09 7.95 12.67
C LEU A 225 -2.48 8.72 13.84
N THR A 226 -2.56 10.05 13.79
CA THR A 226 -2.00 10.94 14.82
C THR A 226 -3.02 11.98 15.21
N LEU A 227 -3.20 12.19 16.53
CA LEU A 227 -4.12 13.19 17.05
C LEU A 227 -3.80 14.58 16.48
N GLY A 228 -4.85 15.30 16.05
CA GLY A 228 -4.70 16.62 15.41
C GLY A 228 -3.88 17.61 16.23
N SER A 229 -4.04 17.60 17.56
CA SER A 229 -3.41 18.53 18.51
C SER A 229 -1.89 18.37 18.65
N VAL A 230 -1.32 17.27 18.16
CA VAL A 230 0.12 16.93 18.30
C VAL A 230 0.79 16.61 16.95
N ARG A 231 0.11 16.86 15.83
CA ARG A 231 0.70 16.76 14.49
C ARG A 231 1.91 17.72 14.36
N GLY A 232 2.86 17.35 13.49
CA GLY A 232 4.07 18.15 13.24
C GLY A 232 5.17 18.02 14.31
N ARG A 233 5.00 17.16 15.32
CA ARG A 233 5.97 16.95 16.41
C ARG A 233 6.85 15.70 16.26
N GLY A 234 6.80 15.04 15.10
CA GLY A 234 7.63 13.87 14.80
C GLY A 234 7.10 12.52 15.29
N HIS A 235 6.00 12.46 16.05
CA HIS A 235 5.45 11.18 16.56
C HIS A 235 5.15 10.17 15.46
N ALA A 236 4.49 10.59 14.38
CA ALA A 236 4.17 9.72 13.24
C ALA A 236 5.43 9.23 12.53
N LYS A 237 6.47 10.07 12.41
CA LYS A 237 7.75 9.69 11.81
C LYS A 237 8.43 8.58 12.62
N SER A 238 8.53 8.75 13.93
CA SER A 238 9.09 7.73 14.82
C SER A 238 8.29 6.43 14.75
N LEU A 239 6.96 6.53 14.74
CA LEU A 239 6.07 5.38 14.64
C LEU A 239 6.23 4.61 13.33
N VAL A 240 6.18 5.30 12.19
CA VAL A 240 6.32 4.68 10.86
C VAL A 240 7.68 4.00 10.71
N ARG A 241 8.78 4.63 11.20
CA ARG A 241 10.10 3.99 11.19
C ARG A 241 10.11 2.68 12.00
N GLU A 242 9.46 2.65 13.15
CA GLU A 242 9.35 1.43 13.95
C GLU A 242 8.54 0.33 13.24
N MET A 243 7.41 0.70 12.65
CA MET A 243 6.56 -0.21 11.87
C MET A 243 7.30 -0.77 10.65
N PHE A 244 8.06 0.06 9.95
CA PHE A 244 8.88 -0.36 8.81
C PHE A 244 10.01 -1.27 9.25
N ARG A 245 10.71 -0.95 10.34
CA ARG A 245 11.73 -1.84 10.90
C ARG A 245 11.14 -3.21 11.26
N TYR A 246 9.96 -3.22 11.86
CA TYR A 246 9.24 -4.46 12.14
C TYR A 246 8.98 -5.25 10.84
N ALA A 247 8.34 -4.65 9.84
CA ALA A 247 8.04 -5.31 8.56
C ALA A 247 9.30 -5.89 7.89
N LEU A 248 10.36 -5.07 7.77
CA LEU A 248 11.64 -5.49 7.18
C LEU A 248 12.28 -6.65 7.97
N THR A 249 12.24 -6.60 9.31
CA THR A 249 12.75 -7.68 10.17
C THR A 249 11.94 -8.97 10.02
N GLN A 250 10.66 -8.87 9.67
CA GLN A 250 9.81 -10.02 9.33
C GLN A 250 9.98 -10.51 7.89
N GLY A 251 10.84 -9.85 7.09
CA GLY A 251 11.10 -10.20 5.69
C GLY A 251 10.06 -9.65 4.71
N PHE A 252 9.34 -8.58 5.09
CA PHE A 252 8.37 -7.90 4.24
C PHE A 252 8.89 -6.52 3.81
N GLU A 253 8.60 -6.13 2.57
CA GLU A 253 8.79 -4.76 2.11
C GLU A 253 7.59 -3.90 2.54
N PRO A 254 7.80 -2.80 3.29
CA PRO A 254 6.73 -1.95 3.73
C PRO A 254 6.22 -1.04 2.59
N GLN A 255 4.90 -1.00 2.42
CA GLN A 255 4.17 -0.12 1.53
C GLN A 255 3.51 1.01 2.32
N TYR A 256 3.61 2.23 1.81
CA TYR A 256 2.86 3.38 2.32
C TYR A 256 1.93 3.92 1.24
N ARG A 257 0.65 4.11 1.56
CA ARG A 257 -0.32 4.71 0.64
C ARG A 257 -1.03 5.88 1.27
N CYS A 258 -1.34 6.89 0.45
CA CYS A 258 -2.30 7.91 0.82
C CYS A 258 -2.92 8.57 -0.40
N GLN A 259 -4.13 9.12 -0.21
CA GLN A 259 -4.81 9.91 -1.22
C GLN A 259 -3.98 11.11 -1.69
N LEU A 260 -4.17 11.51 -2.94
CA LEU A 260 -3.38 12.56 -3.61
C LEU A 260 -3.43 13.92 -2.90
N ASP A 261 -4.54 14.23 -2.24
CA ASP A 261 -4.78 15.49 -1.54
C ASP A 261 -4.41 15.44 -0.04
N ASN A 262 -3.96 14.28 0.47
CA ASN A 262 -3.53 14.13 1.85
C ASN A 262 -2.10 14.68 2.07
N ALA A 263 -2.01 16.01 2.11
CA ALA A 263 -0.74 16.73 2.27
C ALA A 263 0.02 16.35 3.56
N ALA A 264 -0.68 15.92 4.62
CA ALA A 264 -0.03 15.50 5.86
C ALA A 264 0.70 14.15 5.68
N SER A 265 0.03 13.18 5.05
CA SER A 265 0.62 11.87 4.75
C SER A 265 1.74 11.94 3.71
N ILE A 266 1.61 12.80 2.69
CA ILE A 266 2.68 13.04 1.71
C ILE A 266 3.93 13.60 2.39
N LYS A 267 3.76 14.58 3.30
CA LYS A 267 4.88 15.12 4.09
C LYS A 267 5.48 14.07 5.03
N LEU A 268 4.64 13.20 5.62
CA LEU A 268 5.11 12.10 6.44
C LEU A 268 5.98 11.14 5.62
N ALA A 269 5.52 10.73 4.43
CA ALA A 269 6.26 9.86 3.53
C ALA A 269 7.65 10.41 3.21
N ALA A 270 7.71 11.68 2.78
CA ALA A 270 8.99 12.36 2.53
C ALA A 270 9.89 12.42 3.78
N SER A 271 9.31 12.61 4.98
CA SER A 271 10.07 12.72 6.23
C SER A 271 10.73 11.41 6.68
N VAL A 272 10.26 10.26 6.16
CA VAL A 272 10.83 8.92 6.39
C VAL A 272 11.62 8.42 5.18
N ASN A 273 11.97 9.31 4.23
CA ASN A 273 12.74 9.00 3.02
C ASN A 273 12.06 7.94 2.13
N LEU A 274 10.73 7.94 2.08
CA LEU A 274 9.98 7.18 1.09
C LEU A 274 10.02 7.89 -0.26
N GLU A 275 10.08 7.09 -1.33
CA GLU A 275 10.13 7.56 -2.70
C GLU A 275 8.81 7.20 -3.41
N PRO A 276 8.22 8.12 -4.20
CA PRO A 276 7.00 7.83 -4.94
C PRO A 276 7.27 6.75 -5.99
N PHE A 277 6.38 5.78 -6.08
CA PHE A 277 6.49 4.69 -7.04
C PHE A 277 5.47 4.85 -8.18
N VAL A 278 4.19 4.90 -7.82
CA VAL A 278 3.06 4.97 -8.75
C VAL A 278 1.88 5.70 -8.11
N GLN A 279 0.94 6.14 -8.94
CA GLN A 279 -0.43 6.40 -8.52
C GLN A 279 -1.29 5.20 -8.88
N TRP A 280 -2.15 4.79 -7.95
CA TRP A 280 -2.95 3.59 -8.09
C TRP A 280 -4.41 3.85 -7.74
N GLU A 281 -5.30 3.36 -8.60
CA GLU A 281 -6.75 3.39 -8.42
C GLU A 281 -7.29 1.96 -8.51
N THR A 282 -8.24 1.67 -7.63
CA THR A 282 -8.96 0.40 -7.60
C THR A 282 -10.46 0.66 -7.58
N VAL A 283 -11.26 -0.39 -7.78
CA VAL A 283 -12.72 -0.30 -7.76
C VAL A 283 -13.22 0.09 -6.37
N MET A 284 -14.17 1.02 -6.33
CA MET A 284 -14.98 1.27 -5.13
C MET A 284 -15.85 0.06 -4.85
N PRO A 285 -15.79 -0.54 -3.64
CA PRO A 285 -16.67 -1.63 -3.26
C PRO A 285 -18.13 -1.24 -3.48
N ASP A 286 -18.93 -2.17 -3.98
CA ASP A 286 -20.33 -1.89 -4.34
C ASP A 286 -21.19 -1.52 -3.11
N ASP A 287 -20.71 -1.82 -1.90
CA ASP A 287 -21.36 -1.55 -0.60
C ASP A 287 -20.85 -0.27 0.12
N ALA A 288 -20.06 0.58 -0.56
CA ALA A 288 -19.45 1.79 0.02
C ALA A 288 -20.42 2.99 0.14
#